data_AF-A0A2D8UUM1-F1
#
_entry.id   AF-A0A2D8UUM1-F1
#
_cell.length_a   1.000
_cell.length_b   1.000
_cell.length_c   1.000
_cell.angle_alpha   90.00
_cell.angle_beta   90.00
_cell.angle_gamma   90.00
#
_symmetry.space_group_name_H-M   'P 1'
#
loop_
_entity.id
_entity.type
_entity.pdbx_description
1 polymer ?
#
loop_
_entity_poly.entity_id
_entity_poly.type
_entity_poly.pdbx_seq_one_letter_code
_entity_poly.pdbx_strand_id
1 'polypeptide(L)'
;MSEDTLKAKKPLKMVTCGGCGSKVFIPGDLEPLGTTPCTKCEHPIMMPMMLRQFQLLRPIAEGGMGVVYRAFDTTLEREVAVKLMKSELADDKEVVEGFYREARACACLNHANIIHIYTFDELQDMRYLVMEVADNGSLDG
;
A
#
# COMPACT_ATOMS: atom_id res chain seq x y z
N MET A 1 19.75 -44.53 -10.59
CA MET A 1 19.10 -43.61 -11.55
C MET A 1 18.77 -42.36 -10.76
N SER A 2 19.68 -41.40 -10.80
CA SER A 2 19.61 -40.17 -10.00
C SER A 2 18.67 -39.21 -10.72
N GLU A 3 17.48 -39.00 -10.18
CA GLU A 3 16.56 -37.97 -10.66
C GLU A 3 17.11 -36.61 -10.23
N ASP A 4 17.65 -35.91 -11.22
CA ASP A 4 18.10 -34.52 -11.17
C ASP A 4 16.92 -33.63 -10.76
N THR A 5 16.88 -33.23 -9.48
CA THR A 5 15.91 -32.25 -9.00
C THR A 5 16.26 -30.90 -9.61
N LEU A 6 15.71 -30.63 -10.81
CA LEU A 6 15.62 -29.31 -11.41
C LEU A 6 14.89 -28.39 -10.43
N LYS A 7 15.65 -27.75 -9.54
CA LYS A 7 15.17 -26.75 -8.59
C LYS A 7 14.61 -25.60 -9.42
N ALA A 8 13.29 -25.55 -9.58
CA ALA A 8 12.61 -24.52 -10.34
C ALA A 8 13.14 -23.14 -9.91
N LYS A 9 13.75 -22.38 -10.83
CA LYS A 9 14.23 -21.03 -10.56
C LYS A 9 13.01 -20.20 -10.16
N LYS A 10 12.94 -19.80 -8.88
CA LYS A 10 11.89 -18.89 -8.40
C LYS A 10 11.93 -17.62 -9.25
N PRO A 11 10.77 -17.10 -9.71
CA PRO A 11 10.73 -15.86 -10.45
C PRO A 11 11.31 -14.73 -9.58
N LEU A 12 11.96 -13.75 -10.20
CA LEU A 12 12.50 -12.58 -9.51
C LEU A 12 11.76 -11.34 -10.00
N LYS A 13 11.47 -10.41 -9.08
CA LYS A 13 10.90 -9.11 -9.39
C LYS A 13 11.90 -8.02 -9.05
N MET A 14 12.14 -7.12 -10.00
CA MET A 14 12.99 -5.95 -9.75
C MET A 14 12.16 -4.86 -9.08
N VAL A 15 12.67 -4.33 -7.98
CA VAL A 15 12.04 -3.27 -7.17
C VAL A 15 13.09 -2.28 -6.69
N THR A 16 12.68 -1.07 -6.34
CA THR A 16 13.57 -0.05 -5.76
C THR A 16 13.46 -0.09 -4.25
N CYS A 17 14.58 -0.25 -3.55
CA CYS A 17 14.60 -0.23 -2.09
C CYS A 17 14.26 1.17 -1.55
N GLY A 18 13.26 1.27 -0.68
CA GLY A 18 12.90 2.53 -0.02
C GLY A 18 13.94 3.07 0.96
N GLY A 19 14.85 2.21 1.46
CA GLY A 19 15.89 2.60 2.42
C GLY A 19 17.16 3.15 1.76
N CYS A 20 17.67 2.51 0.70
CA CYS A 20 18.92 2.90 0.04
C CYS A 20 18.79 3.32 -1.43
N GLY A 21 17.58 3.27 -2.01
CA GLY A 21 17.33 3.64 -3.41
C GLY A 21 17.87 2.66 -4.45
N SER A 22 18.52 1.57 -4.04
CA SER A 22 19.09 0.59 -4.98
C SER A 22 17.98 -0.23 -5.66
N LYS A 23 18.14 -0.48 -6.97
CA LYS A 23 17.36 -1.48 -7.69
C LYS A 23 17.83 -2.88 -7.27
N VAL A 24 16.96 -3.66 -6.66
CA VAL A 24 17.25 -5.01 -6.17
C VAL A 24 16.22 -6.01 -6.68
N PHE A 25 16.58 -7.28 -6.68
CA PHE A 25 15.68 -8.37 -7.04
C PHE A 25 15.15 -9.04 -5.78
N ILE A 26 13.83 -9.08 -5.64
CA ILE A 26 13.12 -9.80 -4.58
C ILE A 26 12.50 -11.08 -5.15
N PRO A 27 12.23 -12.11 -4.33
CA PRO A 27 11.49 -13.28 -4.77
C PRO A 27 10.12 -12.87 -5.32
N GLY A 28 9.81 -13.31 -6.53
CA GLY A 28 8.57 -13.02 -7.26
C GLY A 28 7.38 -13.84 -6.76
N ASP A 29 7.62 -14.85 -5.92
CA ASP A 29 6.65 -15.68 -5.22
C ASP A 29 6.27 -15.14 -3.84
N LEU A 30 6.71 -13.92 -3.47
CA LEU A 30 6.20 -13.26 -2.27
C LEU A 30 4.71 -12.95 -2.45
N GLU A 31 3.93 -13.26 -1.41
CA GLU A 31 2.55 -12.82 -1.29
C GLU A 31 2.45 -11.29 -1.50
N PRO A 32 1.34 -10.79 -2.06
CA PRO A 32 1.09 -9.35 -2.15
C PRO A 32 1.29 -8.67 -0.79
N LEU A 33 2.02 -7.55 -0.76
CA LEU A 33 2.39 -6.82 0.46
C LEU A 33 3.33 -7.59 1.42
N GLY A 34 3.75 -8.80 1.09
CA GLY A 34 4.80 -9.52 1.83
C GLY A 34 6.13 -8.78 1.79
N THR A 35 6.93 -8.92 2.85
CA THR A 35 8.21 -8.21 2.98
C THR A 35 9.41 -9.13 2.93
N THR A 36 10.51 -8.66 2.34
CA THR A 36 11.82 -9.33 2.36
C THR A 36 12.93 -8.29 2.61
N PRO A 37 14.02 -8.63 3.32
CA PRO A 37 15.10 -7.69 3.56
C PRO A 37 15.85 -7.33 2.26
N CYS A 38 16.20 -6.05 2.12
CA CYS A 38 17.06 -5.59 1.04
C CYS A 38 18.44 -6.26 1.08
N THR A 39 18.90 -6.80 -0.04
CA THR A 39 20.24 -7.43 -0.14
C THR A 39 21.41 -6.45 -0.02
N LYS A 40 21.14 -5.14 0.02
CA LYS A 40 22.15 -4.07 0.12
C LYS A 40 22.21 -3.40 1.48
N CYS A 41 21.07 -3.19 2.15
CA CYS A 41 21.00 -2.44 3.40
C CYS A 41 20.06 -3.05 4.44
N GLU A 42 19.56 -4.27 4.20
CA GLU A 42 18.63 -5.01 5.07
C GLU A 42 17.26 -4.35 5.31
N HIS A 43 17.05 -3.14 4.81
CA HIS A 43 15.78 -2.43 4.89
C HIS A 43 14.63 -3.31 4.33
N PRO A 44 13.48 -3.39 5.01
CA PRO A 44 12.36 -4.21 4.54
C PRO A 44 11.82 -3.67 3.22
N ILE A 45 11.75 -4.53 2.21
CA ILE A 45 11.17 -4.24 0.91
C ILE A 45 9.86 -5.01 0.79
N MET A 46 8.80 -4.28 0.52
CA MET A 46 7.47 -4.82 0.29
C MET A 46 7.31 -5.23 -1.18
N MET A 47 6.67 -6.38 -1.41
CA MET A 47 6.19 -6.80 -2.72
C MET A 47 5.08 -5.83 -3.16
N PRO A 48 5.28 -5.02 -4.22
CA PRO A 48 4.27 -4.05 -4.64
C PRO A 48 3.02 -4.76 -5.14
N MET A 49 1.87 -4.32 -4.65
CA MET A 49 0.55 -4.79 -5.08
C MET A 49 -0.10 -3.73 -5.98
N MET A 50 -0.71 -4.18 -7.08
CA MET A 50 -1.56 -3.31 -7.89
C MET A 50 -2.98 -3.35 -7.37
N LEU A 51 -3.51 -2.18 -7.01
CA LEU A 51 -4.91 -1.97 -6.66
C LEU A 51 -5.53 -1.04 -7.70
N ARG A 52 -6.22 -1.64 -8.69
CA ARG A 52 -6.61 -0.96 -9.94
C ARG A 52 -5.41 -0.25 -10.59
N GLN A 53 -5.38 1.08 -10.60
CA GLN A 53 -4.29 1.90 -11.14
C GLN A 53 -3.21 2.27 -10.11
N PHE A 54 -3.42 1.97 -8.83
CA PHE A 54 -2.53 2.36 -7.74
C PHE A 54 -1.53 1.25 -7.42
N GLN A 55 -0.24 1.54 -7.58
CA GLN A 55 0.82 0.65 -7.15
C GLN A 55 1.16 0.94 -5.68
N LEU A 56 0.77 0.06 -4.76
CA LEU A 56 1.09 0.17 -3.34
C LEU A 56 2.58 -0.13 -3.13
N LEU A 57 3.33 0.84 -2.61
CA LEU A 57 4.80 0.77 -2.52
C LEU A 57 5.28 0.39 -1.12
N ARG A 58 4.80 1.11 -0.10
CA ARG A 58 5.20 0.89 1.30
C ARG A 58 4.15 1.41 2.27
N PRO A 59 3.98 0.80 3.45
CA PRO A 59 3.14 1.36 4.50
C PRO A 59 3.79 2.64 5.04
N ILE A 60 2.96 3.63 5.35
CA ILE A 60 3.36 4.91 5.95
C ILE A 60 2.65 5.18 7.28
N ALA A 61 1.49 4.58 7.51
CA ALA A 61 0.81 4.60 8.80
C ALA A 61 -0.04 3.33 8.95
N GLU A 62 -0.28 2.92 10.19
CA GLU A 62 -1.21 1.85 10.54
C GLU A 62 -2.14 2.35 11.64
N GLY A 63 -3.44 2.16 11.46
CA GLY A 63 -4.45 2.49 12.45
C GLY A 63 -5.40 1.32 12.68
N GLY A 64 -6.36 1.51 13.59
CA GLY A 64 -7.32 0.45 13.96
C GLY A 64 -8.12 -0.11 12.77
N MET A 65 -8.51 0.74 11.80
CA MET A 65 -9.39 0.36 10.69
C MET A 65 -8.65 -0.12 9.43
N GLY A 66 -7.33 0.10 9.33
CA GLY A 66 -6.62 -0.08 8.06
C GLY A 66 -5.17 0.35 8.09
N VAL A 67 -4.48 0.07 6.99
CA VAL A 67 -3.09 0.47 6.75
C VAL A 67 -3.06 1.51 5.64
N VAL A 68 -2.35 2.61 5.87
CA VAL A 68 -2.10 3.64 4.86
C VAL A 68 -0.79 3.34 4.16
N TYR A 69 -0.86 3.24 2.84
CA TYR A 69 0.29 3.01 1.97
C TYR A 69 0.61 4.27 1.18
N ARG A 70 1.90 4.58 1.03
CA ARG A 70 2.34 5.42 -0.09
C ARG A 70 2.23 4.58 -1.35
N ALA A 71 1.59 5.14 -2.36
CA ALA A 71 1.32 4.49 -3.63
C ALA A 71 1.62 5.43 -4.79
N PHE A 72 1.78 4.85 -5.98
CA PHE A 72 1.91 5.59 -7.23
C PHE A 72 0.67 5.35 -8.08
N ASP A 73 -0.04 6.42 -8.43
CA ASP A 73 -1.11 6.39 -9.42
C ASP A 73 -0.47 6.31 -10.81
N THR A 74 -0.54 5.13 -11.43
CA THR A 74 0.08 4.89 -12.74
C THR A 74 -0.68 5.56 -13.89
N THR A 75 -1.92 6.01 -13.67
CA THR A 75 -2.71 6.72 -14.69
C THR A 75 -2.43 8.21 -14.69
N LEU A 76 -2.32 8.82 -13.50
CA LEU A 76 -2.07 10.25 -13.34
C LEU A 76 -0.59 10.59 -13.08
N GLU A 77 0.27 9.58 -13.02
CA GLU A 77 1.72 9.70 -12.81
C GLU A 77 2.11 10.52 -11.58
N ARG A 78 1.42 10.28 -10.45
CA ARG A 78 1.64 11.02 -9.19
C ARG A 78 1.64 10.10 -7.98
N GLU A 79 2.26 10.54 -6.90
CA GLU A 79 2.17 9.85 -5.62
C GLU A 79 0.86 10.17 -4.91
N VAL A 80 0.28 9.15 -4.28
CA VAL A 80 -0.96 9.22 -3.49
C VAL A 80 -0.81 8.39 -2.22
N ALA A 81 -1.61 8.68 -1.21
CA ALA A 81 -1.77 7.83 -0.05
C ALA A 81 -3.03 6.97 -0.23
N VAL A 82 -2.93 5.68 0.04
CA VAL A 82 -4.04 4.72 -0.06
C VAL A 82 -4.26 4.06 1.29
N LYS A 83 -5.37 4.38 1.95
CA LYS A 83 -5.81 3.68 3.16
C LYS A 83 -6.58 2.44 2.75
N LEU A 84 -6.02 1.27 2.99
CA LEU A 84 -6.63 -0.03 2.72
C LEU A 84 -7.21 -0.60 4.01
N MET A 85 -8.49 -0.96 4.00
CA MET A 85 -9.16 -1.60 5.14
C MET A 85 -8.57 -2.99 5.41
N LYS A 86 -8.42 -3.36 6.69
CA LYS A 86 -8.00 -4.73 7.05
C LYS A 86 -9.11 -5.71 6.67
N SER A 87 -8.76 -6.81 6.02
CA SER A 87 -9.73 -7.83 5.59
C SER A 87 -10.55 -8.42 6.74
N GLU A 88 -9.96 -8.52 7.94
CA GLU A 88 -10.63 -8.99 9.16
C GLU A 88 -11.78 -8.07 9.64
N LEU A 89 -11.81 -6.81 9.18
CA LEU A 89 -12.83 -5.82 9.54
C LEU A 89 -13.83 -5.58 8.40
N ALA A 90 -13.68 -6.26 7.26
CA ALA A 90 -14.49 -6.01 6.07
C ALA A 90 -15.97 -6.38 6.25
N ASP A 91 -16.28 -7.32 7.15
CA ASP A 91 -17.65 -7.77 7.46
C ASP A 91 -18.29 -7.03 8.64
N ASP A 92 -17.51 -6.23 9.38
CA ASP A 92 -18.02 -5.43 10.49
C ASP A 92 -18.66 -4.14 9.97
N LYS A 93 -20.00 -4.12 9.97
CA LYS A 93 -20.78 -2.99 9.47
C LYS A 93 -20.47 -1.68 10.20
N GLU A 94 -20.18 -1.70 11.51
CA GLU A 94 -19.89 -0.47 12.26
C GLU A 94 -18.53 0.12 11.86
N VAL A 95 -17.54 -0.75 11.65
CA VAL A 95 -16.20 -0.34 11.18
C VAL A 95 -16.28 0.19 9.75
N VAL A 96 -17.01 -0.51 8.88
CA VAL A 96 -17.23 -0.09 7.50
C VAL A 96 -17.93 1.28 7.46
N GLU A 97 -18.99 1.48 8.24
CA GLU A 97 -19.65 2.78 8.37
C GLU A 97 -18.73 3.87 8.94
N GLY A 98 -17.87 3.53 9.91
CA GLY A 98 -16.82 4.42 10.42
C GLY A 98 -15.89 4.91 9.32
N PHE A 99 -15.41 3.98 8.50
CA PHE A 99 -14.53 4.25 7.36
C PHE A 99 -15.21 5.16 6.32
N TYR A 100 -16.49 4.91 6.00
CA TYR A 100 -17.28 5.79 5.14
C TYR A 100 -17.50 7.18 5.74
N ARG A 101 -17.70 7.28 7.06
CA ARG A 101 -17.89 8.58 7.75
C ARG A 101 -16.62 9.41 7.70
N GLU A 102 -15.47 8.81 7.96
CA GLU A 102 -14.15 9.48 7.88
C GLU A 102 -13.93 10.01 6.46
N ALA A 103 -14.16 9.17 5.45
CA ALA A 103 -14.04 9.57 4.05
C ALA A 103 -14.96 10.75 3.70
N ARG A 104 -16.23 10.72 4.13
CA ARG A 104 -17.18 11.82 3.87
C ARG A 104 -16.81 13.10 4.62
N ALA A 105 -16.39 12.99 5.88
CA ALA A 105 -16.01 14.14 6.69
C ALA A 105 -14.81 14.88 6.06
N CYS A 106 -13.78 14.13 5.65
CA CYS A 106 -12.61 14.68 4.98
C CYS A 106 -12.94 15.23 3.57
N ALA A 107 -13.85 14.60 2.82
CA ALA A 107 -14.26 15.10 1.50
C ALA A 107 -15.05 16.41 1.57
N CYS A 108 -15.83 16.63 2.64
CA CYS A 108 -16.58 17.88 2.85
C CYS A 108 -15.70 19.05 3.32
N LEU A 109 -14.46 18.78 3.74
CA LEU A 109 -13.55 19.77 4.31
C LEU A 109 -12.52 20.20 3.25
N ASN A 110 -12.84 21.24 2.48
CA ASN A 110 -11.93 21.82 1.49
C ASN A 110 -11.18 23.01 2.09
N HIS A 111 -10.08 22.74 2.82
CA HIS A 111 -9.19 23.77 3.36
C HIS A 111 -7.74 23.38 3.07
N ALA A 112 -6.85 24.35 2.83
CA ALA A 112 -5.44 24.16 2.45
C ALA A 112 -4.57 23.35 3.45
N ASN A 113 -5.13 22.96 4.60
CA ASN A 113 -4.45 22.19 5.65
C ASN A 113 -5.11 20.81 5.88
N ILE A 114 -6.03 20.39 5.01
CA ILE A 114 -6.81 19.17 5.16
C ILE A 114 -6.49 18.29 3.95
N ILE A 115 -6.09 17.05 4.22
CA ILE A 115 -5.72 16.07 3.19
C ILE A 115 -6.88 15.90 2.22
N HIS A 116 -6.63 16.18 0.94
CA HIS A 116 -7.64 16.03 -0.10
C HIS A 116 -7.92 14.56 -0.39
N ILE A 117 -9.19 14.16 -0.34
CA ILE A 117 -9.65 12.84 -0.79
C ILE A 117 -9.89 12.88 -2.30
N TYR A 118 -9.29 11.94 -3.01
CA TYR A 118 -9.47 11.78 -4.45
C TYR A 118 -10.60 10.80 -4.78
N THR A 119 -10.64 9.66 -4.11
CA THR A 119 -11.69 8.66 -4.36
C THR A 119 -11.81 7.67 -3.21
N PHE A 120 -12.99 7.12 -3.04
CA PHE A 120 -13.26 5.93 -2.25
C PHE A 120 -13.79 4.86 -3.20
N ASP A 121 -13.27 3.63 -3.11
CA ASP A 121 -13.69 2.55 -3.99
C ASP A 121 -13.47 1.17 -3.37
N GLU A 122 -13.97 0.15 -4.05
CA GLU A 122 -13.88 -1.25 -3.65
C GLU A 122 -13.41 -2.11 -4.83
N LEU A 123 -12.49 -3.04 -4.57
CA LEU A 123 -12.03 -4.02 -5.55
C LEU A 123 -11.85 -5.37 -4.88
N GLN A 124 -12.58 -6.40 -5.33
CA GLN A 124 -12.46 -7.77 -4.78
C GLN A 124 -12.57 -7.78 -3.24
N ASP A 125 -13.60 -7.13 -2.70
CA ASP A 125 -13.86 -6.97 -1.26
C ASP A 125 -12.82 -6.13 -0.49
N MET A 126 -11.79 -5.62 -1.17
CA MET A 126 -10.85 -4.65 -0.61
C MET A 126 -11.41 -3.24 -0.73
N ARG A 127 -11.81 -2.66 0.40
CA ARG A 127 -12.25 -1.26 0.49
C ARG A 127 -11.06 -0.35 0.74
N TYR A 128 -10.97 0.72 -0.05
CA TYR A 128 -9.85 1.63 0.04
C TYR A 128 -10.25 3.08 -0.22
N LEU A 129 -9.45 3.98 0.37
CA LEU A 129 -9.56 5.42 0.24
C LEU A 129 -8.25 5.96 -0.33
N VAL A 130 -8.35 6.73 -1.40
CA VAL A 130 -7.21 7.38 -2.06
C VAL A 130 -7.23 8.86 -1.73
N MET A 131 -6.10 9.36 -1.26
CA MET A 131 -5.95 10.72 -0.77
C MET A 131 -4.58 11.29 -1.11
N GLU A 132 -4.44 12.60 -0.91
CA GLU A 132 -3.16 13.29 -1.02
C GLU A 132 -2.12 12.71 -0.06
N VAL A 133 -0.86 12.65 -0.50
CA VAL A 133 0.25 12.29 0.39
C VAL A 133 0.56 13.49 1.26
N ALA A 134 0.44 13.34 2.58
CA ALA A 134 0.97 14.33 3.50
C ALA A 134 2.50 14.19 3.55
N ASP A 135 3.22 15.08 2.87
CA ASP A 135 4.69 15.11 2.90
C ASP A 135 5.25 15.67 4.23
N ASN A 136 4.43 16.46 4.94
CA ASN A 136 4.75 16.98 6.26
C ASN A 136 4.12 16.07 7.32
N GLY A 137 4.96 15.53 8.20
CA GLY A 137 4.60 14.53 9.21
C GLY A 137 3.33 14.83 10.01
N SER A 138 2.78 13.74 10.54
CA SER A 138 1.58 13.66 11.38
C SER A 138 1.36 14.91 12.25
N LEU A 139 0.16 15.48 12.17
CA LEU A 139 -0.30 16.57 13.06
C LEU A 139 -0.64 16.00 14.44
N ASP A 140 0.36 15.42 15.10
CA ASP A 140 0.28 15.00 16.50
C ASP A 140 1.27 15.88 17.27
N GLY A 141 0.79 17.04 17.69
CA GLY A 141 1.43 17.96 18.62
C GLY A 141 0.51 18.25 19.78
#